data_AF-A0A9W8GWN6-F1
#
_entry.id   AF-A0A9W8GWN6-F1
#
_cell.length_a   1.000
_cell.length_b   1.000
_cell.length_c   1.000
_cell.angle_alpha   90.00
_cell.angle_beta   90.00
_cell.angle_gamma   90.00
#
_symmetry.space_group_name_H-M   'P 1'
#
loop_
_entity.id
_entity.type
_entity.pdbx_description
1 polymer ?
#
loop_
_entity_poly.entity_id
_entity_poly.type
_entity_poly.pdbx_seq_one_letter_code
_entity_poly.pdbx_strand_id
1 'polypeptide(L)' 'AYTQALVWPGQTGFNQMEDLLWTVDGEDAGEVRTHRNLTFIRVFGSGHFVPLDRPKSALDMINRWVSNKAFS' A
#
# COMPACT_ATOMS: atom_id res chain seq x y z
N ALA A 1 1.59 -1.97 14.31
CA ALA A 1 0.35 -1.19 14.06
C ALA A 1 -0.85 -2.13 13.84
N TYR A 2 -2.11 -1.65 13.85
CA TYR A 2 -3.32 -2.50 13.88
C TYR A 2 -3.36 -3.60 12.79
N THR A 3 -2.81 -3.34 11.60
CA THR A 3 -2.72 -4.29 10.48
C THR A 3 -1.87 -5.53 10.81
N GLN A 4 -0.84 -5.38 11.65
CA GLN A 4 0.01 -6.50 12.11
C GLN A 4 -0.65 -7.28 13.27
N ALA A 5 -1.57 -6.64 13.98
CA ALA A 5 -2.36 -7.25 15.06
C ALA A 5 -3.64 -7.93 14.56
N LEU A 6 -4.04 -7.70 13.30
CA LEU A 6 -5.17 -8.36 12.67
C LEU A 6 -4.96 -9.88 12.70
N VAL A 7 -5.94 -10.61 13.25
CA VAL A 7 -5.92 -12.09 13.28
C VAL A 7 -6.53 -12.62 11.99
N TRP A 8 -5.70 -13.24 11.15
CA TRP A 8 -6.12 -13.85 9.88
C TRP A 8 -5.09 -14.88 9.41
N PRO A 9 -5.42 -15.78 8.45
CA PRO A 9 -4.55 -16.90 8.06
C PRO A 9 -3.17 -16.51 7.48
N GLY A 10 -2.96 -15.25 7.10
CA GLY A 10 -1.68 -14.75 6.58
C GLY A 10 -0.93 -13.83 7.54
N GLN A 11 -1.36 -13.68 8.80
CA GLN A 11 -0.78 -12.72 9.75
C GLN A 11 0.73 -12.91 9.93
N THR A 12 1.19 -14.14 10.19
CA THR A 12 2.61 -14.43 10.41
C THR A 12 3.46 -14.01 9.21
N GLY A 13 3.02 -14.36 7.98
CA GLY A 13 3.72 -13.98 6.76
C GLY A 13 3.69 -12.47 6.53
N PHE A 14 2.56 -11.80 6.77
CA PHE A 14 2.46 -10.34 6.66
C PHE A 14 3.40 -9.60 7.61
N ASN A 15 3.56 -10.10 8.84
CA ASN A 15 4.45 -9.49 9.83
C ASN A 15 5.94 -9.68 9.47
N GLN A 16 6.27 -10.66 8.63
CA GLN A 16 7.62 -10.91 8.12
C GLN A 16 7.96 -10.11 6.86
N MET A 17 6.96 -9.53 6.18
CA MET A 17 7.21 -8.71 4.99
C MET A 17 7.82 -7.37 5.38
N GLU A 18 8.77 -6.93 4.57
CA GLU A 18 9.32 -5.57 4.63
C GLU A 18 8.34 -4.56 4.01
N ASP A 19 8.49 -3.30 4.43
CA ASP A 19 7.84 -2.18 3.78
C ASP A 19 8.68 -1.78 2.57
N LEU A 20 8.12 -1.90 1.37
CA LEU A 20 8.81 -1.59 0.11
C LEU A 20 8.42 -0.20 -0.38
N LEU A 21 9.37 0.52 -0.98
CA LEU A 21 9.10 1.80 -1.63
C LEU A 21 8.21 1.58 -2.86
N TRP A 22 7.11 2.31 -2.94
CA TRP A 22 6.21 2.37 -4.09
C TRP A 22 6.39 3.70 -4.80
N THR A 23 6.66 3.64 -6.10
CA THR A 23 6.86 4.83 -6.95
C THR A 23 5.75 4.98 -7.99
N VAL A 24 5.42 6.23 -8.29
CA VAL A 24 4.46 6.62 -9.33
C VAL A 24 5.12 7.70 -10.17
N ASP A 25 5.19 7.49 -11.49
CA ASP A 25 5.85 8.41 -12.44
C ASP A 25 7.30 8.77 -12.06
N GLY A 26 8.02 7.88 -11.36
CA GLY A 26 9.39 8.10 -10.91
C GLY A 26 9.52 8.91 -9.59
N GLU A 27 8.41 9.24 -8.94
CA GLU A 27 8.39 9.87 -7.62
C GLU A 27 8.03 8.87 -6.50
N ASP A 28 8.61 9.06 -5.32
CA ASP A 28 8.32 8.27 -4.12
C ASP A 28 6.89 8.55 -3.62
N ALA A 29 5.97 7.64 -3.92
CA ALA A 29 4.55 7.79 -3.59
C ALA A 29 4.21 7.25 -2.19
N GLY A 30 5.00 6.29 -1.68
CA GLY A 30 4.76 5.72 -0.37
C GLY A 30 5.50 4.43 -0.07
N GLU A 31 5.10 3.79 1.02
CA GLU A 31 5.57 2.46 1.43
C GLU A 31 4.42 1.46 1.33
N VAL A 32 4.71 0.25 0.85
CA VAL A 32 3.74 -0.83 0.70
C VAL A 32 4.21 -2.09 1.40
N ARG A 33 3.30 -2.74 2.12
CA ARG A 33 3.45 -4.08 2.66
C ARG A 33 2.36 -4.98 2.12
N THR A 34 2.73 -6.04 1.41
CA THR A 34 1.77 -6.97 0.81
C THR A 34 2.08 -8.39 1.23
N HIS A 35 1.07 -9.11 1.68
CA HIS A 35 1.13 -10.56 1.82
C HIS A 35 -0.23 -11.15 1.43
N ARG A 36 -0.23 -12.10 0.48
CA ARG A 36 -1.47 -12.73 -0.02
C ARG A 36 -2.52 -11.67 -0.38
N ASN A 37 -3.68 -11.69 0.29
CA ASN A 37 -4.84 -10.86 -0.04
C ASN A 37 -4.88 -9.56 0.79
N LEU A 38 -3.83 -9.23 1.53
CA LEU A 38 -3.76 -8.02 2.34
C LEU A 38 -2.57 -7.15 1.90
N THR A 39 -2.90 -5.91 1.54
CA THR A 39 -1.93 -4.86 1.22
C THR A 39 -2.18 -3.66 2.12
N PHE A 40 -1.15 -3.20 2.83
CA PHE A 40 -1.15 -1.95 3.58
C PHE A 40 -0.25 -0.95 2.86
N ILE A 41 -0.75 0.28 2.68
CA ILE A 41 -0.04 1.34 1.96
C ILE A 41 -0.01 2.58 2.85
N ARG A 42 1.18 3.14 3.04
CA ARG A 42 1.40 4.46 3.61
C ARG A 42 1.70 5.42 2.46
N VAL A 43 0.76 6.33 2.18
CA VAL A 43 0.94 7.33 1.11
C VAL A 43 1.68 8.54 1.65
N PHE A 44 2.77 8.92 1.02
CA PHE A 44 3.59 10.05 1.46
C PHE A 44 2.93 11.39 1.14
N GLY A 45 3.05 12.33 2.08
CA GLY A 45 2.53 13.69 1.94
C GLY A 45 1.03 13.78 1.71
N SER A 46 0.28 12.77 2.15
CA SER A 46 -1.19 12.73 2.17
C SER A 46 -1.71 12.91 3.60
N GLY A 47 -2.81 13.64 3.75
CA GLY A 47 -3.62 13.67 4.95
C GLY A 47 -4.71 12.60 4.91
N HIS A 48 -5.87 12.94 5.51
CA HIS A 48 -7.00 12.03 5.66
C HIS A 48 -7.63 11.62 4.32
N PHE A 49 -7.61 12.51 3.32
CA PHE A 49 -8.30 12.30 2.05
C PHE A 49 -7.30 12.21 0.89
N VAL A 50 -6.73 11.02 0.73
CA VAL A 50 -5.66 10.72 -0.25
C VAL A 50 -5.94 11.21 -1.67
N PRO A 51 -7.14 11.02 -2.26
CA PRO A 51 -7.38 11.46 -3.64
C PRO A 51 -7.32 12.98 -3.82
N LEU A 52 -7.57 13.77 -2.76
CA LEU A 52 -7.47 15.22 -2.81
C LEU A 52 -6.01 15.68 -2.69
N ASP A 53 -5.25 15.10 -1.76
CA ASP A 53 -3.87 15.50 -1.49
C ASP A 53 -2.88 14.95 -2.52
N ARG A 54 -3.11 13.70 -2.96
CA ARG A 54 -2.23 12.92 -3.84
C ARG A 54 -3.04 12.20 -4.93
N PRO A 55 -3.66 12.94 -5.89
CA PRO A 55 -4.56 12.37 -6.89
C PRO A 55 -3.91 11.32 -7.78
N LYS A 56 -2.65 11.53 -8.20
CA LYS A 56 -1.91 10.57 -9.03
C LYS A 56 -1.66 9.24 -8.30
N SER A 57 -1.14 9.31 -7.08
CA SER A 57 -0.90 8.14 -6.24
C SER A 57 -2.20 7.41 -5.93
N ALA A 58 -3.28 8.14 -5.61
CA ALA A 58 -4.58 7.53 -5.37
C ALA A 58 -5.11 6.76 -6.59
N LEU A 59 -4.99 7.33 -7.79
CA LEU A 59 -5.41 6.68 -9.02
C LEU A 59 -4.57 5.44 -9.34
N ASP A 60 -3.25 5.52 -9.22
CA ASP A 60 -2.35 4.37 -9.42
C ASP A 60 -2.66 3.26 -8.43
N MET A 61 -2.86 3.59 -7.15
CA MET A 61 -3.24 2.64 -6.10
C MET A 61 -4.54 1.89 -6.45
N ILE A 62 -5.58 2.63 -6.83
CA ILE A 62 -6.87 2.04 -7.18
C ILE A 62 -6.74 1.16 -8.44
N ASN A 63 -6.06 1.66 -9.49
CA ASN A 63 -5.87 0.92 -10.73
C ASN A 63 -5.09 -0.39 -10.51
N ARG A 64 -4.03 -0.36 -9.69
CA ARG A 64 -3.26 -1.56 -9.33
C ARG A 64 -4.12 -2.54 -8.54
N TRP A 65 -4.86 -2.06 -7.55
CA TRP A 65 -5.76 -2.89 -6.74
C TRP A 65 -6.81 -3.61 -7.59
N VAL A 66 -7.59 -2.88 -8.39
CA VAL A 66 -8.68 -3.47 -9.18
C VAL A 66 -8.17 -4.40 -10.29
N SER A 67 -6.94 -4.18 -10.75
CA SER A 67 -6.29 -5.02 -11.77
C SER A 67 -5.46 -6.16 -11.18
N ASN A 68 -5.42 -6.32 -9.84
CA ASN A 68 -4.55 -7.26 -9.15
C ASN A 68 -3.07 -7.16 -9.57
N LYS A 69 -2.57 -5.92 -9.73
CA LYS A 69 -1.17 -5.64 -10.07
C LYS A 69 -0.35 -5.35 -8.81
N ALA A 70 0.91 -5.77 -8.83
CA ALA A 70 1.85 -5.48 -7.75
C ALA A 70 2.19 -3.98 -7.66
N PHE A 71 2.57 -3.54 -6.46
CA PHE A 71 3.03 -2.17 -6.15
C PHE A 71 4.55 -1.98 -6.31
N SER A 72 5.23 -3.01 -6.85
CA SER A 72 6.62 -2.98 -7.30
C SER A 72 6.81 -2.18 -8.58
#